data_AF-A0A4Q3DGV4-F1
#
_entry.id   AF-A0A4Q3DGV4-F1
#
_cell.length_a   1.000
_cell.length_b   1.000
_cell.length_c   1.000
_cell.angle_alpha   90.00
_cell.angle_beta   90.00
_cell.angle_gamma   90.00
#
_symmetry.space_group_name_H-M   'P 1'
#
loop_
_entity.id
_entity.type
_entity.pdbx_description
1 polymer ?
#
loop_
_entity_poly.entity_id
_entity_poly.type
_entity_poly.pdbx_seq_one_letter_code
_entity_poly.pdbx_strand_id
1 'polypeptide(L)'
;MRFLIAITALLFGLNATSATPPAKTIFGDTTSNTNLPPEIENPQILGINKQPAHATLMPYASLKEALKANRRASSFARSLNGNWKFNWVAWPKDRPADFYKTGYDVTEWKNIPVPSNWEIQGYGTPFYRNIGYTFKIDFPHVMSTPPETYTAFK
;
A
#
# COMPACT_ATOMS: atom_id res chain seq x y z
N MET A 1 14.73 13.14 85.18
CA MET A 1 14.47 11.76 84.73
C MET A 1 13.69 11.84 83.42
N ARG A 2 14.19 11.20 82.35
CA ARG A 2 13.69 11.17 80.95
C ARG A 2 14.12 12.35 80.05
N PHE A 3 15.23 12.10 79.34
CA PHE A 3 15.54 12.35 77.91
C PHE A 3 14.36 12.88 77.06
N LEU A 4 14.53 13.81 76.11
CA LEU A 4 15.38 13.68 74.92
C LEU A 4 15.65 15.05 74.24
N ILE A 5 16.78 15.13 73.54
CA ILE A 5 17.39 16.28 72.86
C ILE A 5 16.97 16.31 71.37
N ALA A 6 16.93 17.51 70.78
CA ALA A 6 17.50 17.87 69.46
C ALA A 6 16.57 18.70 68.57
N ILE A 7 16.79 20.03 68.52
CA ILE A 7 16.57 20.83 67.31
C ILE A 7 17.65 21.92 67.27
N THR A 8 18.64 21.76 66.40
CA THR A 8 19.40 22.86 65.76
C THR A 8 20.33 22.29 64.70
N ALA A 9 20.14 22.68 63.45
CA ALA A 9 21.18 23.17 62.54
C ALA A 9 20.62 23.27 61.11
N LEU A 10 20.62 24.51 60.64
CA LEU A 10 20.34 24.95 59.29
C LEU A 10 21.51 24.53 58.38
N LEU A 11 21.27 23.89 57.23
CA LEU A 11 22.26 23.83 56.16
C LEU A 11 21.57 23.98 54.79
N PHE A 12 22.05 24.97 54.04
CA PHE A 12 21.65 25.31 52.68
C PHE A 12 21.97 24.18 51.69
N GLY A 13 20.99 23.84 50.84
CA GLY A 13 21.18 22.99 49.67
C GLY A 13 20.61 23.66 48.43
N LEU A 14 21.49 23.98 47.47
CA LEU A 14 21.17 24.42 46.11
C LEU A 14 20.20 23.42 45.47
N ASN A 15 18.95 23.82 45.19
CA ASN A 15 18.12 23.10 44.23
C ASN A 15 18.43 23.64 42.83
N ALA A 16 19.45 23.06 42.21
CA ALA A 16 19.58 23.09 40.76
C ALA A 16 18.37 22.37 40.17
N THR A 17 17.52 23.11 39.46
CA THR A 17 16.44 22.56 38.66
C THR A 17 17.03 21.78 37.49
N SER A 18 17.34 20.50 37.71
CA SER A 18 17.49 19.56 36.61
C SER A 18 16.09 19.32 36.04
N ALA A 19 15.74 20.09 35.00
CA ALA A 19 14.65 19.73 34.11
C ALA A 19 15.02 18.40 33.44
N THR A 20 14.64 17.29 34.07
CA THR A 20 14.67 15.97 33.46
C THR A 20 13.76 16.04 32.23
N PRO A 21 14.28 15.81 31.01
CA PRO A 21 13.41 15.74 29.85
C PRO A 21 12.40 14.62 30.08
N PRO A 22 11.09 14.81 29.82
CA PRO A 22 10.14 13.72 29.89
C PRO A 22 10.64 12.61 28.96
N ALA A 23 10.61 11.38 29.46
CA ALA A 23 10.97 10.20 28.71
C ALA A 23 10.38 10.27 27.31
N LYS A 24 11.24 10.10 26.31
CA LYS A 24 10.87 10.02 24.90
C LYS A 24 9.96 8.80 24.77
N THR A 25 8.65 9.00 24.89
CA THR A 25 7.64 7.99 24.58
C THR A 25 7.96 7.52 23.18
N ILE A 26 8.43 6.28 23.09
CA ILE A 26 8.79 5.63 21.84
C ILE A 26 7.57 5.73 20.95
N PHE A 27 7.76 6.43 19.85
CA PHE A 27 6.76 6.72 18.84
C PHE A 27 6.03 5.43 18.45
N GLY A 28 4.71 5.55 18.39
CA GLY A 28 3.86 4.71 17.55
C GLY A 28 3.65 3.32 18.11
N ASP A 29 2.52 3.16 18.80
CA ASP A 29 1.79 1.91 18.81
C ASP A 29 1.86 1.29 17.41
N THR A 30 2.64 0.22 17.27
CA THR A 30 2.84 -0.49 16.00
C THR A 30 1.66 -1.43 15.80
N THR A 31 0.45 -0.88 15.87
CA THR A 31 -0.73 -1.52 15.32
C THR A 31 -0.80 -1.10 13.86
N SER A 32 0.06 -1.73 13.06
CA SER A 32 -0.11 -1.84 11.62
C SER A 32 -1.48 -2.46 11.40
N ASN A 33 -2.51 -1.62 11.34
CA ASN A 33 -3.88 -2.02 11.11
C ASN A 33 -3.97 -2.44 9.64
N THR A 34 -3.56 -3.68 9.35
CA THR A 34 -3.56 -4.30 8.02
C THR A 34 -4.98 -4.66 7.59
N ASN A 35 -5.92 -3.73 7.77
CA ASN A 35 -7.24 -3.89 7.20
C ASN A 35 -7.12 -3.69 5.69
N LEU A 36 -7.62 -4.68 4.95
CA LEU A 36 -7.81 -4.55 3.53
C LEU A 36 -8.63 -3.28 3.25
N PRO A 37 -8.31 -2.53 2.18
CA PRO A 37 -9.11 -1.37 1.84
C PRO A 37 -10.58 -1.80 1.66
N PRO A 38 -11.55 -1.16 2.34
CA PRO A 38 -12.94 -1.61 2.37
C PRO A 38 -13.58 -1.66 0.96
N GLU A 39 -13.06 -0.87 0.02
CA GLU A 39 -13.49 -0.86 -1.38
C GLU A 39 -13.27 -2.18 -2.12
N ILE A 40 -12.36 -3.06 -1.67
CA ILE A 40 -12.11 -4.33 -2.36
C ILE A 40 -13.13 -5.42 -1.98
N GLU A 41 -13.82 -5.27 -0.84
CA GLU A 41 -14.84 -6.20 -0.34
C GLU A 41 -16.23 -5.54 -0.22
N ASN A 42 -16.45 -4.40 -0.88
CA ASN A 42 -17.74 -3.74 -0.94
C ASN A 42 -18.28 -3.69 -2.39
N PRO A 43 -19.25 -4.54 -2.76
CA PRO A 43 -19.77 -4.62 -4.13
C PRO A 43 -20.55 -3.37 -4.57
N GLN A 44 -20.93 -2.49 -3.63
CA GLN A 44 -21.59 -1.23 -3.96
C GLN A 44 -20.60 -0.14 -4.40
N ILE A 45 -19.29 -0.35 -4.18
CA ILE A 45 -18.24 0.58 -4.60
C ILE A 45 -17.72 0.17 -5.98
N LEU A 46 -18.31 0.76 -7.04
CA LEU A 46 -17.95 0.47 -8.44
C LEU A 46 -16.79 1.35 -8.98
N GLY A 47 -16.32 2.30 -8.18
CA GLY A 47 -15.21 3.19 -8.51
C GLY A 47 -15.14 4.40 -7.60
N ILE A 48 -13.93 4.82 -7.26
CA ILE A 48 -13.64 6.01 -6.46
C ILE A 48 -12.89 6.99 -7.36
N ASN A 49 -13.32 8.25 -7.42
CA ASN A 49 -12.70 9.32 -8.23
C ASN A 49 -12.55 8.99 -9.73
N LYS A 50 -13.38 8.09 -10.27
CA LYS A 50 -13.39 7.72 -11.68
C LYS A 50 -14.19 8.76 -12.49
N GLN A 51 -13.66 9.15 -13.64
CA GLN A 51 -14.40 10.02 -14.57
C GLN A 51 -15.67 9.30 -15.11
N PRO A 52 -16.74 10.05 -15.47
CA PRO A 52 -17.93 9.46 -16.08
C PRO A 52 -17.61 8.70 -17.37
N ALA A 53 -18.37 7.64 -17.66
CA ALA A 53 -18.22 6.91 -18.91
C ALA A 53 -18.58 7.81 -20.11
N HIS A 54 -17.77 7.76 -21.16
CA HIS A 54 -18.00 8.50 -22.40
C HIS A 54 -17.43 7.73 -23.60
N ALA A 55 -17.83 8.11 -24.82
CA ALA A 55 -17.27 7.54 -26.05
C ALA A 55 -15.76 7.80 -26.12
N THR A 56 -14.97 6.90 -26.73
CA THR A 56 -13.52 7.08 -26.84
C THR A 56 -13.17 8.40 -27.53
N LEU A 57 -12.54 9.32 -26.79
CA LEU A 57 -12.07 10.61 -27.30
C LEU A 57 -10.56 10.53 -27.61
N MET A 58 -10.14 11.23 -28.66
CA MET A 58 -8.73 11.45 -28.94
C MET A 58 -8.52 12.92 -29.29
N PRO A 59 -7.88 13.71 -28.42
CA PRO A 59 -7.49 15.06 -28.76
C PRO A 59 -6.35 15.02 -29.79
N TYR A 60 -6.36 15.95 -30.74
CA TYR A 60 -5.29 16.17 -31.71
C TYR A 60 -4.93 17.65 -31.70
N ALA A 61 -3.66 17.99 -31.91
CA ALA A 61 -3.22 19.39 -31.86
C ALA A 61 -3.61 20.18 -33.12
N SER A 62 -3.93 19.50 -34.23
CA SER A 62 -4.30 20.15 -35.48
C SER A 62 -5.25 19.30 -36.33
N LEU A 63 -5.92 19.94 -37.29
CA LEU A 63 -6.74 19.24 -38.29
C LEU A 63 -5.92 18.21 -39.09
N LYS A 64 -4.66 18.51 -39.40
CA LYS A 64 -3.75 17.60 -40.11
C LYS A 64 -3.52 16.31 -39.31
N GLU A 65 -3.33 16.40 -38.00
CA GLU A 65 -3.24 15.23 -37.14
C GLU A 65 -4.58 14.47 -37.09
N ALA A 66 -5.69 15.19 -36.92
CA ALA A 66 -7.02 14.60 -36.83
C ALA A 66 -7.39 13.81 -38.10
N LEU A 67 -7.08 14.33 -39.29
CA LEU A 67 -7.33 13.66 -40.57
C LEU A 67 -6.50 12.39 -40.76
N LYS A 68 -5.29 12.31 -40.18
CA LYS A 68 -4.49 11.07 -40.18
C LYS A 68 -5.10 9.99 -39.29
N ALA A 69 -5.91 10.38 -38.30
CA ALA A 69 -6.59 9.50 -37.34
C ALA A 69 -5.66 8.52 -36.58
N ASN A 70 -4.35 8.81 -36.49
CA ASN A 70 -3.41 7.99 -35.73
C ASN A 70 -3.35 8.43 -34.26
N ARG A 71 -4.16 7.78 -33.42
CA ARG A 71 -4.29 8.05 -31.99
C ARG A 71 -2.97 8.05 -31.23
N ARG A 72 -2.04 7.15 -31.57
CA ARG A 72 -0.76 7.00 -30.85
C ARG A 72 0.27 8.06 -31.23
N ALA A 73 0.05 8.74 -32.36
CA ALA A 73 0.91 9.82 -32.84
C ALA A 73 0.34 11.21 -32.54
N SER A 74 -0.77 11.31 -31.81
CA SER A 74 -1.30 12.60 -31.38
C SER A 74 -0.29 13.30 -30.46
N SER A 75 -0.10 14.61 -30.68
CA SER A 75 0.74 15.45 -29.82
C SER A 75 0.25 15.53 -28.38
N PHE A 76 -1.02 15.18 -28.12
CA PHE A 76 -1.61 15.13 -26.77
C PHE A 76 -1.67 13.72 -26.17
N ALA A 77 -1.06 12.73 -26.81
CA ALA A 77 -1.01 11.37 -26.32
C ALA A 77 0.42 11.00 -25.89
N ARG A 78 0.55 10.32 -24.75
CA ARG A 78 1.82 9.75 -24.28
C ARG A 78 1.61 8.31 -23.87
N SER A 79 2.38 7.40 -24.48
CA SER A 79 2.45 6.01 -24.02
C SER A 79 3.26 5.92 -22.73
N LEU A 80 2.74 5.14 -21.76
CA LEU A 80 3.47 4.76 -20.55
C LEU A 80 3.89 3.28 -20.57
N ASN A 81 3.71 2.59 -21.71
CA ASN A 81 4.23 1.24 -21.90
C ASN A 81 5.76 1.24 -21.84
N GLY A 82 6.33 0.18 -21.29
CA GLY A 82 7.76 0.07 -21.06
C GLY A 82 8.06 -0.77 -19.83
N ASN A 83 9.25 -0.60 -19.28
CA ASN A 83 9.65 -1.29 -18.05
C ASN A 83 9.23 -0.51 -16.82
N TRP A 84 8.60 -1.20 -15.88
CA TRP A 84 8.14 -0.64 -14.61
C TRP A 84 8.82 -1.35 -13.45
N LYS A 85 9.17 -0.60 -12.40
CA LYS A 85 9.62 -1.19 -11.13
C LYS A 85 8.45 -1.95 -10.50
N PHE A 86 8.69 -3.21 -10.16
CA PHE A 86 7.66 -4.16 -9.77
C PHE A 86 8.14 -5.02 -8.60
N ASN A 87 7.29 -5.10 -7.57
CA ASN A 87 7.49 -5.94 -6.40
C ASN A 87 6.23 -6.77 -6.18
N TRP A 88 6.36 -8.09 -6.31
CA TRP A 88 5.26 -9.02 -6.10
C TRP A 88 5.29 -9.54 -4.67
N VAL A 89 4.13 -9.55 -4.01
CA VAL A 89 3.94 -10.14 -2.69
C VAL A 89 2.72 -11.07 -2.73
N ALA A 90 2.75 -12.14 -1.93
CA ALA A 90 1.67 -13.13 -1.94
C ALA A 90 0.40 -12.60 -1.27
N TRP A 91 0.53 -11.70 -0.31
CA TRP A 91 -0.58 -11.16 0.47
C TRP A 91 -0.51 -9.63 0.58
N PRO A 92 -1.65 -8.90 0.51
CA PRO A 92 -1.66 -7.44 0.58
C PRO A 92 -1.02 -6.85 1.84
N LYS A 93 -1.02 -7.58 2.96
CA LYS A 93 -0.38 -7.17 4.23
C LYS A 93 1.15 -7.19 4.15
N ASP A 94 1.72 -7.95 3.22
CA ASP A 94 3.17 -8.10 3.07
C ASP A 94 3.78 -6.99 2.19
N ARG A 95 2.94 -6.11 1.62
CA ARG A 95 3.41 -4.96 0.84
C ARG A 95 4.13 -3.96 1.76
N PRO A 96 5.22 -3.32 1.31
CA PRO A 96 5.83 -2.23 2.09
C PRO A 96 4.82 -1.09 2.24
N ALA A 97 4.46 -0.70 3.47
CA ALA A 97 3.35 0.24 3.69
C ALA A 97 3.54 1.61 3.00
N ASP A 98 4.80 2.07 2.90
CA ASP A 98 5.16 3.40 2.42
C ASP A 98 5.59 3.45 0.94
N PHE A 99 5.36 2.39 0.17
CA PHE A 99 5.83 2.25 -1.21
C PHE A 99 5.35 3.36 -2.18
N TYR A 100 4.26 4.06 -1.82
CA TYR A 100 3.66 5.12 -2.63
C TYR A 100 4.37 6.48 -2.48
N LYS A 101 5.25 6.64 -1.49
CA LYS A 101 5.98 7.89 -1.26
C LYS A 101 7.04 8.09 -2.34
N THR A 102 7.18 9.32 -2.82
CA THR A 102 8.13 9.67 -3.91
C THR A 102 9.59 9.39 -3.58
N GLY A 103 9.96 9.38 -2.29
CA GLY A 103 11.31 9.07 -1.81
C GLY A 103 11.52 7.63 -1.36
N TYR A 104 10.55 6.73 -1.56
CA TYR A 104 10.72 5.33 -1.20
C TYR A 104 11.74 4.66 -2.14
N ASP A 105 12.72 3.98 -1.57
CA ASP A 105 13.76 3.31 -2.35
C ASP A 105 13.25 2.02 -2.98
N VAL A 106 13.26 1.98 -4.32
CA VAL A 106 12.85 0.83 -5.15
C VAL A 106 14.01 0.24 -5.94
N THR A 107 15.26 0.54 -5.55
CA THR A 107 16.47 0.03 -6.21
C THR A 107 16.44 -1.50 -6.33
N GLU A 108 16.09 -2.18 -5.24
CA GLU A 108 15.96 -3.64 -5.14
C GLU A 108 14.77 -4.25 -5.91
N TRP A 109 13.85 -3.42 -6.40
CA TRP A 109 12.70 -3.93 -7.16
C TRP A 109 13.10 -4.35 -8.57
N LYS A 110 12.51 -5.46 -9.02
CA LYS A 110 12.68 -5.98 -10.38
C LYS A 110 11.98 -5.06 -11.38
N ASN A 111 12.33 -5.20 -12.65
CA ASN A 111 11.59 -4.56 -13.74
C ASN A 111 10.62 -5.57 -14.38
N ILE A 112 9.43 -5.11 -14.76
CA ILE A 112 8.46 -5.90 -15.54
C ILE A 112 8.05 -5.12 -16.80
N PRO A 113 7.91 -5.77 -17.98
CA PRO A 113 7.37 -5.11 -19.15
C PRO A 113 5.86 -4.89 -19.00
N VAL A 114 5.38 -3.69 -19.35
CA VAL A 114 3.96 -3.34 -19.34
C VAL A 114 3.50 -2.99 -20.77
N PRO A 115 2.44 -3.62 -21.30
CA PRO A 115 1.51 -4.56 -20.63
C PRO A 115 2.03 -6.00 -20.60
N SER A 116 1.76 -6.71 -19.50
CA SER A 116 1.98 -8.17 -19.37
C SER A 116 1.11 -8.77 -18.27
N ASN A 117 0.96 -10.10 -18.26
CA ASN A 117 0.46 -10.86 -17.09
C ASN A 117 1.68 -11.31 -16.27
N TRP A 118 1.69 -11.04 -14.95
CA TRP A 118 2.87 -11.30 -14.13
C TRP A 118 3.17 -12.80 -13.97
N GLU A 119 2.18 -13.68 -14.13
CA GLU A 119 2.37 -15.14 -14.05
C GLU A 119 3.29 -15.65 -15.15
N ILE A 120 3.19 -15.06 -16.34
CA ILE A 120 4.06 -15.39 -17.49
C ILE A 120 5.47 -14.81 -17.28
N GLN A 121 5.60 -13.81 -16.41
CA GLN A 121 6.88 -13.21 -16.02
C GLN A 121 7.53 -13.92 -14.81
N GLY A 122 6.94 -15.04 -14.34
CA GLY A 122 7.49 -15.87 -13.26
C GLY A 122 7.03 -15.50 -11.85
N TYR A 123 5.99 -14.69 -11.70
CA TYR A 123 5.43 -14.32 -10.39
C TYR A 123 4.12 -15.03 -10.09
N GLY A 124 3.96 -15.59 -8.89
CA GLY A 124 2.72 -16.26 -8.50
C GLY A 124 2.50 -17.60 -9.21
N THR A 125 1.24 -18.00 -9.36
CA THR A 125 0.85 -19.28 -9.97
C THR A 125 -0.37 -19.06 -10.85
N PRO A 126 -0.30 -19.34 -12.16
CA PRO A 126 -1.48 -19.27 -13.01
C PRO A 126 -2.45 -20.40 -12.67
N PHE A 127 -3.73 -20.07 -12.50
CA PHE A 127 -4.77 -21.05 -12.23
C PHE A 127 -5.67 -21.24 -13.45
N TYR A 128 -5.96 -22.49 -13.77
CA TYR A 128 -7.05 -22.85 -14.69
C TYR A 128 -8.09 -23.66 -13.91
N ARG A 129 -9.34 -23.23 -13.97
CA ARG A 129 -10.48 -23.94 -13.40
C ARG A 129 -11.69 -23.76 -14.31
N ASN A 130 -12.37 -24.86 -14.65
CA ASN A 130 -13.55 -24.84 -15.51
C ASN A 130 -14.80 -24.30 -14.77
N ILE A 131 -15.12 -24.86 -13.60
CA ILE A 131 -16.30 -24.48 -12.80
C ILE A 131 -15.89 -24.13 -11.37
N GLY A 132 -16.44 -23.04 -10.85
CA GLY A 132 -16.23 -22.55 -9.48
C GLY A 132 -15.05 -21.60 -9.33
N TYR A 133 -14.86 -21.06 -8.12
CA TYR A 133 -13.83 -20.07 -7.81
C TYR A 133 -12.53 -20.72 -7.34
N THR A 134 -11.38 -20.13 -7.68
CA THR A 134 -10.07 -20.61 -7.19
C THR A 134 -9.81 -20.29 -5.71
N PHE A 135 -10.69 -19.52 -5.07
CA PHE A 135 -10.65 -19.10 -3.68
C PHE A 135 -11.90 -19.57 -2.90
N LYS A 136 -11.94 -19.33 -1.58
CA LYS A 136 -13.10 -19.66 -0.74
C LYS A 136 -14.30 -18.80 -1.12
N ILE A 137 -15.47 -19.42 -1.28
CA ILE A 137 -16.72 -18.68 -1.50
C ILE A 137 -17.18 -18.13 -0.14
N ASP A 138 -16.94 -16.84 0.09
CA ASP A 138 -17.19 -16.19 1.40
C ASP A 138 -17.64 -14.73 1.20
N PHE A 139 -18.70 -14.53 0.42
CA PHE A 139 -19.11 -13.19 -0.01
C PHE A 139 -19.40 -12.24 1.18
N PRO A 140 -18.88 -10.99 1.16
CA PRO A 140 -18.14 -10.32 0.08
C PRO A 140 -16.61 -10.45 0.18
N HIS A 141 -16.12 -11.29 1.10
CA HIS A 141 -14.70 -11.47 1.37
C HIS A 141 -14.00 -12.26 0.26
N VAL A 142 -12.79 -11.80 -0.09
CA VAL A 142 -11.99 -12.38 -1.19
C VAL A 142 -10.68 -13.02 -0.71
N MET A 143 -10.28 -12.72 0.53
CA MET A 143 -9.02 -13.18 1.11
C MET A 143 -9.19 -14.30 2.15
N SER A 144 -10.40 -14.87 2.26
CA SER A 144 -10.65 -15.98 3.18
C SER A 144 -9.89 -17.24 2.78
N THR A 145 -9.33 -17.95 3.76
CA THR A 145 -8.53 -19.15 3.55
C THR A 145 -9.31 -20.20 2.75
N PRO A 146 -8.83 -20.65 1.57
CA PRO A 146 -9.46 -21.70 0.80
C PRO A 146 -9.40 -23.06 1.51
N PRO A 147 -10.23 -24.04 1.13
CA PRO A 147 -10.09 -25.41 1.63
C PRO A 147 -8.72 -26.01 1.32
N GLU A 148 -8.19 -26.86 2.19
CA GLU A 148 -6.87 -27.52 2.02
C GLU A 148 -6.75 -28.33 0.73
N THR A 149 -7.88 -28.77 0.17
CA THR A 149 -7.92 -29.53 -1.09
C THR A 149 -7.70 -28.68 -2.34
N TYR A 150 -7.65 -27.34 -2.21
CA TYR A 150 -7.50 -26.43 -3.34
C TYR A 150 -6.02 -26.21 -3.66
N THR A 151 -5.67 -26.14 -4.94
CA THR A 151 -4.32 -25.79 -5.40
C THR A 151 -3.87 -24.38 -5.01
N ALA A 152 -4.83 -23.52 -4.61
CA ALA A 152 -4.57 -22.19 -4.10
C ALA A 152 -4.26 -22.15 -2.59
N PHE A 153 -4.45 -23.26 -1.87
CA PHE A 153 -4.07 -23.37 -0.46
C PHE A 153 -2.54 -23.39 -0.36
N LYS A 154 -1.98 -22.41 0.38
CA LYS A 154 -0.55 -22.22 0.60
C LYS A 154 -0.30 -21.73 2.02
#